data_AF-A0A067DUT7-F1
#
_entry.id   AF-A0A067DUT7-F1
#
_cell.length_a   1.000
_cell.length_b   1.000
_cell.length_c   1.000
_cell.angle_alpha   90.00
_cell.angle_beta   90.00
_cell.angle_gamma   90.00
#
_symmetry.space_group_name_H-M   'P 1'
#
loop_
_entity.id
_entity.type
_entity.pdbx_description
1 polymer ?
#
loop_
_entity_poly.entity_id
_entity_poly.type
_entity_poly.pdbx_seq_one_letter_code
_entity_poly.pdbx_strand_id
1 'polypeptide(L)'
;LGAGMMGIIITCAIICIFRKKNNSSILWTICCRKVTKSDQDLEAIIRNYGSLAPKRYSFPNVKKMTNSFKDELGQGGYGRVYKGKLSDGRLVA
;
A
#
# COMPACT_ATOMS: atom_id res chain seq x y z
N LEU A 1 -13.54 11.59 -45.01
CA LEU A 1 -12.50 11.50 -43.95
C LEU A 1 -12.57 12.77 -43.10
N GLY A 2 -13.62 13.14 -42.37
CA GLY A 2 -14.72 12.40 -41.78
C GLY A 2 -14.67 12.74 -40.29
N ALA A 3 -15.34 13.81 -39.86
CA ALA A 3 -15.34 14.32 -38.48
C ALA A 3 -15.59 13.24 -37.39
N GLY A 4 -16.15 12.09 -37.77
CA GLY A 4 -16.32 10.92 -36.91
C GLY A 4 -15.02 10.29 -36.39
N MET A 5 -13.89 10.40 -37.10
CA MET A 5 -12.62 9.79 -36.64
C MET A 5 -12.05 10.51 -35.41
N MET A 6 -12.24 11.83 -35.32
CA MET A 6 -11.75 12.63 -34.19
C MET A 6 -12.56 12.34 -32.91
N GLY A 7 -13.87 12.07 -33.05
CA GLY A 7 -14.73 11.71 -31.91
C GLY A 7 -14.32 10.38 -31.25
N ILE A 8 -13.91 9.40 -32.05
CA ILE A 8 -13.44 8.09 -31.54
C ILE A 8 -12.15 8.28 -30.73
N ILE A 9 -11.20 9.06 -31.24
CA ILE A 9 -9.92 9.30 -30.55
C ILE A 9 -10.14 10.04 -29.22
N ILE A 10 -10.99 11.08 -29.21
CA ILE A 10 -11.29 11.84 -27.99
C ILE A 10 -12.02 10.96 -26.97
N THR A 11 -13.00 10.16 -27.41
CA THR A 11 -13.73 9.22 -26.54
C THR A 11 -12.80 8.16 -25.96
N CYS A 12 -11.93 7.56 -26.79
CA CYS A 12 -10.91 6.62 -26.34
C CYS A 12 -9.92 7.29 -25.37
N ALA A 13 -9.48 8.53 -25.62
CA ALA A 13 -8.58 9.26 -24.73
C ALA A 13 -9.23 9.55 -23.36
N ILE A 14 -10.49 9.99 -23.34
CA ILE A 14 -11.25 10.22 -22.10
C ILE A 14 -11.42 8.90 -21.33
N ILE A 15 -11.79 7.81 -22.00
CA ILE A 15 -11.89 6.47 -21.39
C ILE A 15 -10.52 6.04 -20.85
N CYS A 16 -9.42 6.23 -21.58
CA CYS A 16 -8.07 5.89 -21.13
C CYS A 16 -7.63 6.71 -19.91
N ILE A 17 -7.95 8.00 -19.86
CA ILE A 17 -7.65 8.88 -18.72
C ILE A 17 -8.53 8.52 -17.50
N PHE A 18 -9.81 8.22 -17.71
CA PHE A 18 -10.71 7.75 -16.64
C PHE A 18 -10.31 6.36 -16.11
N ARG A 19 -9.92 5.43 -16.98
CA ARG A 19 -9.37 4.12 -16.58
C ARG A 19 -8.06 4.27 -15.81
N LYS A 20 -7.23 5.28 -16.13
CA LYS A 20 -6.01 5.60 -15.37
C LYS A 20 -6.33 6.23 -14.01
N LYS A 21 -7.37 7.07 -13.90
CA LYS A 21 -7.78 7.75 -12.65
C LYS A 21 -8.57 6.84 -11.70
N ASN A 22 -9.34 5.89 -12.22
CA ASN A 22 -10.13 4.95 -11.42
C ASN A 22 -9.44 3.58 -11.25
N ASN A 23 -8.11 3.53 -11.41
CA ASN A 23 -7.31 2.31 -11.26
C ASN A 23 -6.84 2.12 -9.81
N SER A 24 -7.78 2.14 -8.86
CA SER A 24 -7.46 1.82 -7.45
C SER A 24 -8.61 1.24 -6.61
N SER A 25 -9.73 0.79 -7.19
CA SER A 25 -10.82 0.22 -6.37
C SER A 25 -11.59 -0.96 -6.96
N ILE A 26 -11.68 -1.13 -8.28
CA ILE A 26 -12.49 -2.23 -8.88
C ILE A 26 -11.72 -3.56 -9.00
N LEU A 27 -10.40 -3.52 -9.24
CA LEU A 27 -9.57 -4.74 -9.33
C LEU A 27 -9.24 -5.35 -7.95
N TRP A 28 -9.28 -4.53 -6.89
CA TRP A 28 -9.02 -4.98 -5.52
C TRP A 28 -10.10 -5.95 -5.02
N THR A 29 -11.36 -5.70 -5.38
CA THR A 29 -12.52 -6.45 -4.86
C THR A 29 -12.66 -7.85 -5.47
N ILE A 30 -12.05 -8.12 -6.64
CA ILE A 30 -12.20 -9.40 -7.35
C ILE A 30 -10.95 -10.30 -7.20
N CYS A 31 -9.73 -9.75 -7.05
CA CYS A 31 -8.50 -10.56 -6.96
C CYS A 31 -8.02 -10.88 -5.53
N CYS A 32 -8.49 -10.20 -4.49
CA CYS A 32 -7.91 -10.32 -3.15
C CYS A 32 -8.82 -11.01 -2.13
N ARG A 33 -9.36 -12.19 -2.47
CA ARG A 33 -9.89 -13.13 -1.46
C ARG A 33 -9.07 -14.42 -1.44
N LYS A 34 -7.75 -14.28 -1.28
CA LYS A 34 -6.91 -15.32 -0.70
C LYS A 34 -6.47 -14.82 0.66
N VAL A 35 -7.20 -15.20 1.70
CA VAL A 35 -6.61 -15.28 3.04
C VAL A 35 -5.44 -16.25 2.89
N THR A 36 -4.23 -15.72 2.98
CA THR A 36 -3.02 -16.55 2.84
C THR A 36 -2.90 -17.41 4.10
N LYS A 37 -2.57 -18.70 3.97
CA LYS A 37 -2.34 -19.59 5.14
C LYS A 37 -1.33 -18.98 6.12
N SER A 38 -0.37 -18.20 5.62
CA SER A 38 0.60 -17.44 6.41
C SER A 38 -0.01 -16.42 7.39
N ASP A 39 -1.20 -15.87 7.12
CA ASP A 39 -1.87 -15.00 8.08
C ASP A 39 -2.42 -15.77 9.29
N GLN A 40 -2.84 -17.03 9.09
CA GLN A 40 -3.32 -17.89 10.19
C GLN A 40 -2.17 -18.34 11.09
N ASP A 41 -1.02 -18.69 10.51
CA ASP A 41 0.18 -19.06 11.28
C ASP A 41 0.74 -17.85 12.04
N LEU A 42 0.73 -16.66 11.43
CA LEU A 42 1.09 -15.41 12.12
C LEU A 42 0.12 -15.05 13.24
N GLU A 43 -1.19 -15.23 13.03
CA GLU A 43 -2.19 -15.07 14.09
C GLU A 43 -1.90 -15.99 15.29
N ALA A 44 -1.55 -17.25 15.04
CA ALA A 44 -1.20 -18.19 16.10
C ALA A 44 0.06 -17.74 16.87
N ILE A 45 1.10 -17.26 16.17
CA ILE A 45 2.31 -16.71 16.80
C ILE A 45 1.95 -15.49 17.65
N ILE A 46 1.16 -14.55 17.12
CA ILE A 46 0.74 -13.34 17.81
C ILE A 46 -0.07 -13.67 19.07
N ARG A 47 -0.98 -14.65 18.99
CA ARG A 47 -1.77 -15.11 20.14
C ARG A 47 -0.88 -15.65 21.26
N ASN A 48 0.22 -16.34 20.93
CA ASN A 48 1.16 -16.84 21.94
C ASN A 48 1.87 -15.72 22.72
N TYR A 49 2.04 -14.53 22.14
CA TYR A 49 2.64 -13.38 22.84
C TYR A 49 1.67 -12.63 23.77
N GLY A 50 0.36 -12.87 23.67
CA GLY A 50 -0.64 -12.21 24.50
C GLY A 50 -0.53 -10.68 24.49
N SER A 51 -0.35 -10.07 25.66
CA SER A 51 -0.21 -8.61 25.83
C SER A 51 1.11 -8.04 25.28
N LEU A 52 2.12 -8.87 25.03
CA LEU A 52 3.44 -8.48 24.51
C LEU A 52 3.53 -8.58 22.99
N ALA A 53 2.42 -8.87 22.31
CA ALA A 53 2.42 -9.04 20.87
C ALA A 53 2.85 -7.75 20.14
N PRO A 54 3.78 -7.84 19.17
CA PRO A 54 4.17 -6.69 18.37
C PRO A 54 3.01 -6.20 17.51
N LYS A 55 2.90 -4.88 17.35
CA LYS A 55 1.83 -4.28 16.56
C LYS A 55 2.07 -4.48 15.06
N ARG A 56 1.07 -5.03 14.36
CA ARG A 56 1.11 -5.19 12.90
C ARG A 56 0.78 -3.88 12.19
N TYR A 57 1.57 -3.57 11.16
CA TYR A 57 1.32 -2.45 10.26
C TYR A 57 1.26 -2.97 8.83
N SER A 58 0.28 -2.50 8.05
CA SER A 58 0.25 -2.72 6.60
C SER A 58 1.32 -1.85 5.93
N PHE A 59 1.83 -2.29 4.77
CA PHE A 59 2.81 -1.52 4.03
C PHE A 59 2.37 -0.06 3.73
N PRO A 60 1.10 0.22 3.33
CA PRO A 60 0.64 1.60 3.17
C PRO A 60 0.74 2.43 4.47
N ASN A 61 0.49 1.81 5.62
CA ASN A 61 0.65 2.48 6.91
C ASN A 61 2.12 2.77 7.21
N VAL A 62 3.02 1.80 6.98
CA VAL A 62 4.47 1.98 7.12
C VAL A 62 5.00 3.09 6.20
N LYS A 63 4.55 3.11 4.95
CA LYS A 63 4.88 4.15 3.98
C LYS A 63 4.39 5.53 4.45
N LYS A 64 3.21 5.61 5.04
CA LYS A 64 2.66 6.87 5.58
C LYS A 64 3.46 7.37 6.80
N MET A 65 3.75 6.49 7.77
CA MET A 65 4.50 6.88 8.97
C MET A 65 5.93 7.32 8.66
N THR A 66 6.56 6.77 7.61
CA THR A 66 7.92 7.14 7.17
C THR A 66 7.95 8.27 6.15
N ASN A 67 6.81 8.94 5.90
CA ASN A 67 6.69 9.99 4.87
C ASN A 67 7.22 9.54 3.50
N SER A 68 6.84 8.33 3.07
CA SER A 68 7.36 7.65 1.88
C SER A 68 8.86 7.38 1.91
N PHE A 69 9.38 6.94 3.08
CA PHE A 69 10.79 6.59 3.28
C PHE A 69 11.75 7.75 2.96
N LYS A 70 11.34 8.99 3.29
CA LYS A 70 12.07 10.20 2.92
C LYS A 70 13.34 10.42 3.75
N ASP A 71 13.24 10.19 5.05
CA ASP A 71 14.28 10.57 6.01
C ASP A 71 15.06 9.31 6.44
N GLU A 72 16.14 8.98 5.73
CA GLU A 72 17.03 7.87 6.07
C GLU A 72 17.93 8.25 7.26
N LEU A 73 17.99 7.37 8.25
CA LEU A 73 18.81 7.52 9.45
C LEU A 73 20.15 6.76 9.33
N GLY A 74 20.21 5.76 8.45
CA GLY A 74 21.42 5.00 8.15
C GLY A 74 21.14 3.67 7.44
N GLN A 75 22.19 2.86 7.28
CA GLN A 75 22.12 1.55 6.66
C GLN A 75 22.88 0.51 7.51
N GLY A 76 22.22 -0.62 7.81
CA GLY A 76 22.80 -1.76 8.52
C GLY A 76 22.77 -3.04 7.68
N GLY A 77 23.13 -4.16 8.29
CA GLY A 77 23.16 -5.47 7.61
C GLY A 77 21.80 -5.95 7.08
N TYR A 78 20.70 -5.43 7.62
CA TYR A 78 19.34 -5.75 7.21
C TYR A 78 18.71 -4.70 6.28
N GLY A 79 19.45 -3.65 5.91
CA GLY A 79 18.99 -2.61 4.98
C GLY A 79 18.99 -1.20 5.57
N ARG A 80 18.22 -0.31 4.93
CA ARG A 80 18.11 1.12 5.28
C ARG A 80 17.12 1.31 6.42
N VAL A 81 17.45 2.21 7.33
CA VAL A 81 16.63 2.61 8.49
C VAL A 81 16.06 3.99 8.24
N TYR A 82 14.76 4.17 8.46
CA TYR A 82 14.06 5.41 8.15
C TYR A 82 13.32 5.95 9.37
N LYS A 83 13.32 7.28 9.51
CA LYS A 83 12.53 7.94 10.53
C LYS A 83 11.04 7.74 10.26
N GLY A 84 10.30 7.35 11.29
CA GLY A 84 8.85 7.23 11.29
C GLY A 84 8.18 8.09 12.37
N LYS A 85 6.91 8.43 12.14
CA LYS A 85 6.02 9.03 13.14
C LYS A 85 4.71 8.25 13.22
N LEU A 86 4.42 7.74 14.41
CA LEU A 86 3.18 7.03 14.72
C LEU A 86 2.00 7.99 14.74
N SER A 87 0.77 7.44 14.67
CA SER A 87 -0.46 8.22 14.73
C SER A 87 -0.65 8.95 16.06
N ASP A 88 -0.05 8.44 17.14
CA ASP A 88 -0.02 9.07 18.47
C ASP A 88 1.08 10.14 18.60
N GLY A 89 1.81 10.42 17.52
CA GLY A 89 2.86 11.43 17.49
C GLY A 89 4.25 10.95 17.92
N ARG A 90 4.37 9.72 18.43
CA ARG A 90 5.67 9.16 18.83
C ARG A 90 6.58 8.94 17.62
N LEU A 91 7.86 9.26 17.78
CA LEU A 91 8.89 9.03 16.77
C LEU A 91 9.46 7.62 16.89
N VAL A 92 9.75 6.99 15.75
CA VAL A 92 10.30 5.63 15.64
C VAL A 92 11.35 5.58 14.53
N ALA A 93 12.17 4.52 14.53
CA ALA A 93 13.19 4.23 13.53
C ALA A 93 13.27 2.70 13.35
#